data_AF-A0A965L6F7-F1
#
_entry.id   AF-A0A965L6F7-F1
#
_cell.length_a   1.000
_cell.length_b   1.000
_cell.length_c   1.000
_cell.angle_alpha   90.00
_cell.angle_beta   90.00
_cell.angle_gamma   90.00
#
_symmetry.space_group_name_H-M   'P 1'
#
loop_
_entity.id
_entity.type
_entity.pdbx_description
1 polymer ?
#
loop_
_entity_poly.entity_id
_entity_poly.type
_entity_poly.pdbx_seq_one_letter_code
_entity_poly.pdbx_strand_id
1 'polypeptide(L)'
;MRWKVKPKPDPQKVTELANALNVEDYVATLLVQRGIETFDAAKDFFRPSLDHLHDPYLMKDMDKAVARIELAIAKQEKILVFGDYDVDGTTAVSLVSSYLKSYYSDVATYIPDRYDEGYG
;
A
#
# COMPACT_ATOMS: atom_id res chain seq x y z
N MET A 1 -22.23 20.69 4.01
CA MET A 1 -21.83 19.27 4.24
C MET A 1 -23.11 18.46 4.43
N ARG A 2 -23.36 17.44 3.58
CA ARG A 2 -24.56 16.59 3.68
C ARG A 2 -24.13 15.20 4.13
N TRP A 3 -24.46 14.84 5.36
CA TRP A 3 -24.22 13.50 5.87
C TRP A 3 -25.08 12.49 5.12
N LYS A 4 -24.46 11.43 4.60
CA LYS A 4 -25.14 10.31 3.93
C LYS A 4 -24.87 9.04 4.72
N VAL A 5 -25.91 8.49 5.31
CA VAL A 5 -25.83 7.22 6.02
C VAL A 5 -25.71 6.10 4.98
N LYS A 6 -24.76 5.18 5.17
CA LYS A 6 -24.69 3.98 4.33
C LYS A 6 -25.95 3.13 4.55
N PRO A 7 -26.50 2.51 3.49
CA PRO A 7 -27.66 1.63 3.65
C PRO A 7 -27.34 0.51 4.65
N LYS A 8 -28.36 0.09 5.40
CA LYS A 8 -28.22 -1.09 6.26
C LYS A 8 -28.00 -2.32 5.37
N PRO A 9 -26.96 -3.12 5.65
CA PRO A 9 -26.71 -4.36 4.93
C PRO A 9 -27.80 -5.40 5.24
N ASP A 10 -27.77 -6.51 4.51
CA ASP A 10 -28.65 -7.65 4.73
C ASP A 10 -28.56 -8.15 6.19
N PRO A 11 -29.65 -8.11 6.97
CA PRO A 11 -29.64 -8.53 8.37
C PRO A 11 -29.19 -9.99 8.56
N GLN A 12 -29.44 -10.86 7.58
CA GLN A 12 -29.02 -12.25 7.66
C GLN A 12 -27.48 -12.34 7.64
N LYS A 13 -26.84 -11.67 6.69
CA LYS A 13 -25.36 -11.59 6.61
C LYS A 13 -24.74 -11.00 7.87
N VAL A 14 -25.36 -9.96 8.44
CA VAL A 14 -24.90 -9.37 9.70
C VAL A 14 -24.95 -10.39 10.84
N THR A 15 -26.06 -11.10 10.98
CA THR A 15 -26.26 -12.09 12.05
C THR A 15 -25.29 -13.26 11.91
N GLU A 16 -25.13 -13.78 10.69
CA GLU A 16 -24.19 -14.87 10.38
C GLU A 16 -22.75 -14.47 10.70
N LEU A 17 -22.32 -13.28 10.27
CA LEU A 17 -20.97 -12.78 10.52
C LEU A 17 -20.73 -12.44 12.00
N ALA A 18 -21.72 -11.86 12.68
CA ALA A 18 -21.66 -11.54 14.11
C ALA A 18 -21.45 -12.81 14.94
N ASN A 19 -22.23 -13.85 14.66
CA ASN A 19 -22.10 -15.16 15.32
C ASN A 19 -20.76 -15.82 14.99
N ALA A 20 -20.33 -15.79 13.72
CA ALA A 20 -19.06 -16.40 13.31
C ALA A 20 -17.84 -15.74 13.96
N LEU A 21 -17.88 -14.42 14.16
CA LEU A 21 -16.80 -13.65 14.79
C LEU A 21 -16.93 -13.54 16.31
N ASN A 22 -18.08 -13.94 16.87
CA ASN A 22 -18.45 -13.73 18.28
C ASN A 22 -18.33 -12.24 18.68
N VAL A 23 -18.97 -11.36 17.91
CA VAL A 23 -19.00 -9.91 18.11
C VAL A 23 -20.42 -9.37 18.06
N GLU A 24 -20.59 -8.12 18.48
CA GLU A 24 -21.87 -7.41 18.42
C GLU A 24 -22.30 -7.08 16.98
N ASP A 25 -23.62 -7.05 16.75
CA ASP A 25 -24.24 -6.78 15.43
C ASP A 25 -23.73 -5.51 14.75
N TYR A 26 -23.40 -4.46 15.52
CA TYR A 26 -22.91 -3.20 14.97
C TYR A 26 -21.50 -3.35 14.36
N VAL A 27 -20.66 -4.24 14.91
CA VAL A 27 -19.34 -4.53 14.36
C VAL A 27 -19.49 -5.28 13.03
N ALA A 28 -20.31 -6.34 13.02
CA ALA A 28 -20.61 -7.10 11.80
C ALA A 28 -21.26 -6.22 10.73
N THR A 29 -22.18 -5.32 11.11
CA THR A 29 -22.78 -4.33 10.19
C THR A 29 -21.72 -3.47 9.51
N LEU A 30 -20.73 -2.98 10.25
CA LEU A 30 -19.65 -2.14 9.71
C LEU A 30 -18.69 -2.92 8.79
N LEU A 31 -18.52 -4.22 9.02
CA LEU A 31 -17.72 -5.10 8.18
C LEU A 31 -18.44 -5.42 6.87
N VAL A 32 -19.73 -5.79 6.91
CA VAL A 32 -20.52 -6.03 5.69
C VAL A 32 -20.62 -4.75 4.85
N GLN A 33 -20.75 -3.57 5.47
CA GLN A 33 -20.70 -2.28 4.76
C GLN A 33 -19.35 -1.95 4.09
N ARG A 34 -18.27 -2.68 4.45
CA ARG A 34 -16.95 -2.64 3.82
C ARG A 34 -16.74 -3.76 2.80
N GLY A 35 -17.76 -4.60 2.56
CA GLY A 35 -17.66 -5.77 1.67
C GLY A 35 -17.00 -6.99 2.32
N ILE A 36 -16.80 -6.97 3.64
CA ILE A 36 -16.25 -8.08 4.40
C ILE A 36 -17.42 -8.89 4.93
N GLU A 37 -17.71 -10.02 4.28
CA GLU A 37 -18.92 -10.81 4.54
C GLU A 37 -18.63 -12.21 5.11
N THR A 38 -17.36 -12.61 5.18
CA THR A 38 -16.96 -13.95 5.63
C THR A 38 -16.02 -13.87 6.83
N PHE A 39 -15.97 -14.95 7.61
CA PHE A 39 -15.03 -15.09 8.72
C PHE A 39 -13.57 -14.92 8.25
N ASP A 40 -13.20 -15.58 7.14
CA ASP A 40 -11.84 -15.53 6.61
C ASP A 40 -11.47 -14.11 6.14
N ALA A 41 -12.37 -13.42 5.42
CA ALA A 41 -12.13 -12.04 5.00
C ALA A 41 -11.98 -11.10 6.22
N ALA A 42 -12.76 -11.31 7.28
CA ALA A 42 -12.63 -10.53 8.51
C ALA A 42 -11.34 -10.86 9.26
N LYS A 43 -10.93 -12.14 9.30
CA LYS A 43 -9.66 -12.58 9.86
C LYS A 43 -8.49 -11.90 9.14
N ASP A 44 -8.49 -11.90 7.81
CA ASP A 44 -7.44 -11.28 7.00
C ASP A 44 -7.39 -9.76 7.19
N PHE A 45 -8.56 -9.13 7.32
CA PHE A 45 -8.66 -7.70 7.61
C PHE A 45 -8.06 -7.31 8.97
N PHE A 46 -8.34 -8.09 10.03
CA PHE A 46 -7.83 -7.80 11.38
C PHE A 46 -6.42 -8.36 11.65
N ARG A 47 -5.96 -9.32 10.85
CA ARG A 47 -4.67 -9.99 10.99
C ARG A 47 -3.97 -10.06 9.63
N PRO A 48 -3.56 -8.90 9.08
CA PRO A 48 -2.84 -8.90 7.81
C PRO A 48 -1.53 -9.67 7.94
N SER A 49 -1.19 -10.46 6.91
CA SER A 49 0.09 -11.16 6.77
C SER A 49 0.82 -10.66 5.53
N LEU A 50 2.15 -10.70 5.56
CA LEU A 50 2.97 -10.44 4.36
C LEU A 50 2.71 -11.48 3.26
N ASP A 51 2.28 -12.69 3.63
CA ASP A 51 1.91 -13.74 2.66
C ASP A 51 0.69 -13.38 1.81
N HIS A 52 -0.09 -12.36 2.22
CA HIS A 52 -1.24 -11.87 1.48
C HIS A 52 -0.89 -10.75 0.48
N LEU A 53 0.38 -10.33 0.42
CA LEU A 53 0.83 -9.36 -0.57
C LEU A 53 0.72 -9.96 -1.98
N HIS A 54 0.27 -9.15 -2.93
CA HIS A 54 0.31 -9.52 -4.33
C HIS A 54 1.76 -9.67 -4.81
N ASP A 55 1.97 -10.54 -5.80
CA ASP A 55 3.24 -10.61 -6.52
C ASP A 55 3.59 -9.22 -7.09
N PRO A 56 4.72 -8.61 -6.69
CA PRO A 56 5.13 -7.29 -7.17
C PRO A 56 5.25 -7.21 -8.70
N TYR A 57 5.53 -8.33 -9.38
CA TYR A 57 5.63 -8.39 -10.85
C TYR A 57 4.28 -8.23 -11.56
N LEU A 58 3.16 -8.28 -10.83
CA LEU A 58 1.86 -7.92 -11.38
C LEU A 58 1.70 -6.41 -11.58
N MET A 59 2.56 -5.59 -10.95
CA MET A 59 2.60 -4.16 -11.21
C MET A 59 3.10 -3.90 -12.63
N LYS A 60 2.40 -3.02 -13.35
CA LYS A 60 2.72 -2.68 -14.74
C LYS A 60 4.18 -2.27 -14.88
N ASP A 61 4.89 -2.90 -15.82
CA ASP A 61 6.28 -2.63 -16.19
C ASP A 61 7.30 -2.82 -15.04
N MET A 62 6.95 -3.57 -13.98
CA MET A 62 7.86 -3.85 -12.86
C MET A 62 9.12 -4.61 -13.32
N ASP A 63 8.97 -5.56 -14.24
CA ASP A 63 10.06 -6.30 -14.88
C ASP A 63 11.07 -5.37 -15.55
N LYS A 64 10.59 -4.36 -16.28
CA LYS A 64 11.43 -3.37 -16.96
C LYS A 64 12.12 -2.45 -15.96
N ALA A 65 11.44 -2.06 -14.88
CA ALA A 65 12.01 -1.23 -13.83
C ALA A 65 13.18 -1.93 -13.13
N VAL A 66 13.00 -3.19 -12.74
CA VAL A 66 14.06 -4.02 -12.13
C VAL A 66 15.25 -4.14 -13.09
N ALA A 67 15.01 -4.57 -14.34
CA ALA A 67 16.07 -4.74 -15.33
C ALA A 67 16.86 -3.44 -15.59
N ARG A 68 16.18 -2.28 -15.57
CA ARG A 68 16.84 -0.98 -15.75
C ARG A 68 17.77 -0.61 -14.59
N ILE A 69 17.35 -0.91 -13.36
CA ILE A 69 18.16 -0.67 -12.14
C ILE A 69 19.36 -1.61 -12.12
N GLU A 70 19.16 -2.89 -12.40
CA GLU A 70 20.25 -3.87 -12.48
C GLU A 70 21.30 -3.48 -13.54
N LEU A 71 20.84 -3.00 -14.70
CA LEU A 71 21.72 -2.49 -15.75
C LEU A 71 22.53 -1.26 -15.29
N ALA A 72 21.91 -0.34 -14.54
CA ALA A 72 22.60 0.83 -13.98
C ALA A 72 23.73 0.40 -13.05
N ILE A 73 23.44 -0.53 -12.15
CA ILE A 73 24.42 -1.09 -11.20
C ILE A 73 25.56 -1.78 -11.96
N ALA A 74 25.24 -2.63 -12.94
CA ALA A 74 26.23 -3.36 -13.73
C ALA A 74 27.16 -2.43 -14.53
N LYS A 75 26.64 -1.28 -14.98
CA LYS A 75 27.40 -0.26 -15.72
C LYS A 75 28.03 0.81 -14.83
N GLN A 76 27.89 0.72 -13.51
CA GLN A 76 28.34 1.72 -12.55
C GLN A 76 27.77 3.12 -12.84
N GLU A 77 26.51 3.17 -13.28
CA GLU A 77 25.77 4.42 -13.50
C GLU A 77 25.26 4.99 -12.17
N LYS A 78 25.32 6.32 -12.01
CA LYS A 78 24.69 6.99 -10.87
C LYS A 78 23.17 6.80 -10.90
N ILE A 79 22.59 6.45 -9.76
CA ILE A 79 21.15 6.31 -9.58
C ILE A 79 20.64 7.49 -8.75
N LEU A 80 19.62 8.18 -9.24
CA LEU A 80 18.90 9.19 -8.48
C LEU A 80 17.52 8.66 -8.10
N VAL A 81 17.24 8.56 -6.80
CA VAL A 81 15.90 8.29 -6.29
C VAL A 81 15.18 9.63 -6.13
N PHE A 82 14.33 9.95 -7.09
CA PHE A 82 13.51 11.16 -7.12
C PHE A 82 12.14 10.85 -6.55
N GLY A 83 11.69 11.60 -5.54
CA GLY A 83 10.36 11.44 -4.94
C GLY A 83 9.56 12.73 -4.93
N ASP A 84 8.38 12.67 -4.34
CA ASP A 84 7.53 13.83 -4.07
C ASP A 84 7.71 14.34 -2.62
N TYR A 85 7.27 15.57 -2.37
CA TYR A 85 7.44 16.27 -1.09
C TYR A 85 6.49 15.78 0.02
N ASP A 86 5.48 14.98 -0.30
CA ASP A 86 4.54 14.45 0.68
C ASP A 86 5.14 13.29 1.51
N VAL A 87 4.38 12.80 2.49
CA VAL A 87 4.88 11.82 3.46
C VAL A 87 5.12 10.47 2.80
N ASP A 88 4.27 10.07 1.86
CA ASP A 88 4.46 8.86 1.05
C ASP A 88 5.66 8.99 0.09
N GLY A 89 5.83 10.12 -0.59
CA GLY A 89 6.99 10.37 -1.44
C GLY A 89 8.31 10.34 -0.67
N THR A 90 8.40 11.09 0.44
CA THR A 90 9.62 11.16 1.26
C THR A 90 9.96 9.82 1.93
N THR A 91 8.96 9.08 2.42
CA THR A 91 9.19 7.74 2.99
C THR A 91 9.59 6.71 1.93
N ALA A 92 9.01 6.77 0.72
CA ALA A 92 9.41 5.91 -0.40
C ALA A 92 10.87 6.16 -0.81
N VAL A 93 11.30 7.43 -0.92
CA VAL A 93 12.70 7.77 -1.22
C VAL A 93 13.63 7.25 -0.14
N SER A 94 13.28 7.43 1.13
CA SER A 94 14.07 6.91 2.25
C SER A 94 14.22 5.38 2.17
N LEU A 95 13.12 4.66 1.94
CA LEU A 95 13.12 3.19 1.87
C LEU A 95 13.97 2.68 0.70
N VAL A 96 13.69 3.15 -0.51
CA VAL A 96 14.35 2.69 -1.74
C VAL A 96 15.83 3.05 -1.72
N SER A 97 16.17 4.28 -1.33
CA SER A 97 17.58 4.69 -1.28
C SER A 97 18.37 3.95 -0.21
N SER A 98 17.78 3.68 0.97
CA SER A 98 18.43 2.87 2.01
C SER A 98 18.68 1.44 1.55
N TYR A 99 17.72 0.83 0.85
CA TYR A 99 17.87 -0.51 0.30
C TYR A 99 18.93 -0.57 -0.81
N LEU A 100 18.89 0.35 -1.78
CA LEU A 100 19.88 0.37 -2.85
C LEU A 100 21.29 0.62 -2.29
N LYS A 101 21.44 1.50 -1.30
CA LYS A 101 22.72 1.81 -0.65
C LYS A 101 23.35 0.63 0.09
N SER A 102 22.58 -0.40 0.48
CA SER A 102 23.20 -1.60 1.07
C SER A 102 23.92 -2.48 0.05
N TYR A 103 23.73 -2.24 -1.26
CA TYR A 103 24.36 -3.03 -2.34
C TYR A 103 25.11 -2.17 -3.38
N TYR A 104 24.82 -0.87 -3.48
CA TYR A 104 25.41 0.04 -4.46
C TYR A 104 25.58 1.46 -3.90
N SER A 105 26.79 2.02 -4.00
CA SER A 105 27.15 3.27 -3.32
C SER A 105 26.75 4.54 -4.06
N ASP A 106 26.67 4.53 -5.40
CA ASP A 106 26.40 5.75 -6.20
C ASP A 106 24.90 6.04 -6.32
N VAL A 107 24.24 6.17 -5.17
CA VAL A 107 22.81 6.46 -5.05
C VAL A 107 22.62 7.84 -4.41
N ALA A 108 22.03 8.76 -5.16
CA ALA A 108 21.60 10.07 -4.70
C ALA A 108 20.07 10.09 -4.47
N THR A 109 19.60 11.07 -3.71
CA THR A 109 18.17 11.30 -3.44
C THR A 109 17.81 12.73 -3.76
N TYR A 110 16.61 12.96 -4.27
CA TYR A 110 16.05 14.29 -4.46
C TYR A 110 14.58 14.32 -4.09
N ILE A 111 14.19 15.39 -3.37
CA ILE A 111 12.81 15.73 -3.05
C ILE A 111 12.63 17.19 -3.49
N PRO A 112 11.66 17.49 -4.37
CA PRO A 112 11.45 18.84 -4.86
C PRO A 112 10.95 19.77 -3.76
N ASP A 113 11.27 21.06 -3.88
CA ASP A 113 10.65 22.08 -3.03
C ASP A 113 9.19 22.28 -3.44
N ARG A 114 8.28 22.11 -2.48
CA ARG A 114 6.84 22.20 -2.72
C ARG A 114 6.40 23.57 -3.26
N TYR A 115 7.02 24.65 -2.80
CA TYR A 115 6.60 26.02 -3.11
C TYR A 115 7.32 26.57 -4.34
N ASP A 116 8.61 26.26 -4.48
CA ASP A 116 9.43 26.80 -5.55
C ASP A 116 9.35 25.95 -6.83
N GLU A 117 9.24 24.62 -6.71
CA GLU A 117 9.24 23.69 -7.85
C GLU A 117 7.88 23.03 -8.09
N GLY A 118 7.06 22.88 -7.05
CA GLY A 118 5.71 22.32 -7.15
C GLY A 118 5.67 20.80 -7.03
N TYR A 119 4.71 20.17 -7.73
CA TYR A 119 4.60 18.71 -7.77
C TYR A 119 5.57 18.19 -8.84
N GLY A 120 6.35 17.17 -8.49
CA GLY A 120 7.39 16.57 -9.34
C GLY A 120 6.95 16.25 -10.77
#